data_AF-A0A1V9V996-F1
#
_entry.id   AF-A0A1V9V996-F1
#
_cell.length_a   1.000
_cell.length_b   1.000
_cell.length_c   1.000
_cell.angle_alpha   90.00
_cell.angle_beta   90.00
_cell.angle_gamma   90.00
#
_symmetry.space_group_name_H-M   'P 1'
#
loop_
_entity.id
_entity.type
_entity.pdbx_description
1 polymer ?
#
loop_
_entity_poly.entity_id
_entity_poly.type
_entity_poly.pdbx_seq_one_letter_code
_entity_poly.pdbx_strand_id
1 'polypeptide(L)' 'MIQHKPYFTVFYLSIIVTKLDGTAKGGALFSISNQLELPIFYIGVGEKQDDLIEFSPDYFVDSLLDEIY' A
#
# COMPACT_ATOMS: atom_id res chain seq x y z
N MET A 1 -41.12 -25.18 3.05
CA MET A 1 -40.69 -23.80 2.72
C MET A 1 -39.20 -23.72 3.05
N ILE A 2 -38.33 -23.77 2.05
CA ILE A 2 -36.88 -23.71 2.27
C ILE A 2 -36.48 -22.24 2.05
N GLN A 3 -36.08 -21.57 3.12
CA GLN A 3 -35.57 -20.19 3.06
C GLN A 3 -34.14 -20.23 2.51
N HIS A 4 -33.93 -19.72 1.30
CA HIS A 4 -32.61 -19.59 0.69
C HIS A 4 -31.91 -18.36 1.30
N LYS A 5 -30.83 -18.56 2.06
CA LYS A 5 -30.00 -17.45 2.57
C LYS A 5 -29.19 -16.85 1.40
N PRO A 6 -29.20 -15.52 1.19
CA PRO A 6 -28.36 -14.92 0.17
C PRO A 6 -26.89 -15.01 0.61
N TYR A 7 -26.06 -15.64 -0.21
CA TYR A 7 -24.61 -15.55 -0.09
C TYR A 7 -24.16 -14.25 -0.77
N PHE A 8 -23.58 -13.32 -0.01
CA PHE A 8 -22.95 -12.12 -0.55
C PHE A 8 -21.46 -12.39 -0.74
N THR A 9 -20.96 -12.21 -1.95
CA THR A 9 -19.52 -12.25 -2.25
C THR A 9 -18.91 -10.88 -1.96
N VAL A 10 -17.86 -10.85 -1.14
CA VAL A 10 -17.07 -9.64 -0.86
C VAL A 10 -15.72 -9.78 -1.56
N PHE A 11 -15.32 -8.77 -2.34
CA PHE A 11 -14.01 -8.71 -2.98
C PHE A 11 -13.12 -7.75 -2.18
N TYR A 12 -11.95 -8.25 -1.77
CA TYR A 12 -10.88 -7.43 -1.20
C TYR A 12 -9.79 -7.28 -2.25
N LEU A 13 -9.49 -6.05 -2.63
CA LEU A 13 -8.42 -5.72 -3.56
C LEU A 13 -7.44 -4.78 -2.86
N SER A 14 -6.16 -5.04 -3.08
CA SER A 14 -5.05 -4.27 -2.50
C SER A 14 -3.92 -4.18 -3.51
N ILE A 15 -3.01 -3.24 -3.28
CA ILE A 15 -1.83 -3.05 -4.12
C ILE A 15 -0.54 -3.27 -3.33
N ILE A 16 0.48 -3.71 -4.06
CA ILE A 16 1.87 -3.82 -3.59
C ILE A 16 2.71 -2.90 -4.46
N VAL A 17 3.52 -2.04 -3.84
CA VAL A 17 4.33 -1.05 -4.55
C VAL A 17 5.82 -1.32 -4.29
N THR A 18 6.56 -1.67 -5.32
CA THR A 18 8.00 -2.01 -5.21
C THR A 18 8.91 -0.89 -5.70
N LYS A 19 10.22 -1.05 -5.46
CA LYS A 19 11.27 -0.10 -5.86
C LYS A 19 11.15 1.25 -5.14
N LEU A 20 10.98 1.21 -3.81
CA LEU A 20 10.92 2.36 -2.89
C LEU A 20 12.27 2.80 -2.27
N ASP A 21 13.36 2.16 -2.66
CA ASP A 21 14.78 2.39 -2.34
C ASP A 21 15.49 3.63 -2.97
N GLY A 22 14.88 4.82 -3.06
CA GLY A 22 15.50 5.94 -3.82
C GLY A 22 14.72 7.25 -3.79
N THR A 23 15.23 8.28 -4.47
CA THR A 23 15.03 9.70 -4.10
C THR A 23 13.74 10.41 -4.53
N ALA A 24 12.83 9.77 -5.27
CA ALA A 24 11.62 10.43 -5.82
C ALA A 24 10.29 9.84 -5.34
N LYS A 25 10.25 9.19 -4.17
CA LYS A 25 9.33 8.07 -3.96
C LYS A 25 8.08 8.36 -3.11
N GLY A 26 8.10 9.40 -2.28
CA GLY A 26 6.93 9.82 -1.50
C GLY A 26 5.74 10.27 -2.38
N GLY A 27 5.99 11.17 -3.33
CA GLY A 27 4.92 11.74 -4.16
C GLY A 27 4.21 10.72 -5.08
N ALA A 28 4.95 9.72 -5.55
CA ALA A 28 4.40 8.67 -6.41
C ALA A 28 3.43 7.76 -5.65
N LEU A 29 3.77 7.37 -4.42
CA LEU A 29 2.90 6.53 -3.59
C LEU A 29 1.57 7.21 -3.28
N PHE A 30 1.64 8.49 -2.93
CA PHE A 30 0.46 9.30 -2.66
C PHE A 30 -0.45 9.38 -3.89
N SER A 31 0.14 9.66 -5.06
CA SER A 31 -0.58 9.75 -6.33
C SER A 31 -1.27 8.44 -6.71
N ILE A 32 -0.58 7.29 -6.54
CA ILE A 32 -1.13 5.96 -6.84
C ILE A 32 -2.28 5.63 -5.88
N SER A 33 -2.11 5.86 -4.57
CA SER A 33 -3.16 5.58 -3.59
C SER A 33 -4.43 6.40 -3.86
N ASN A 34 -4.25 7.68 -4.21
CA ASN A 34 -5.34 8.59 -4.51
C ASN A 34 -6.06 8.24 -5.83
N GLN A 35 -5.32 7.74 -6.83
CA GLN A 35 -5.90 7.40 -8.13
C GLN A 35 -6.64 6.06 -8.11
N LEU A 36 -6.11 5.07 -7.37
CA LEU A 36 -6.65 3.72 -7.37
C LEU A 36 -7.71 3.51 -6.30
N GLU A 37 -7.74 4.34 -5.25
CA GLU A 37 -8.64 4.18 -4.09
C GLU A 37 -8.55 2.78 -3.45
N LEU A 38 -7.36 2.16 -3.54
CA LEU A 38 -7.07 0.83 -3.00
C LEU A 38 -6.05 0.93 -1.86
N PRO A 39 -6.18 0.09 -0.82
CA PRO A 39 -5.19 0.04 0.25
C PRO A 39 -3.86 -0.52 -0.27
N ILE A 40 -2.77 0.09 0.17
CA ILE A 40 -1.41 -0.46 0.01
C ILE A 40 -1.17 -1.37 1.20
N PHE A 41 -0.80 -2.63 0.94
CA PHE A 41 -0.52 -3.61 2.00
C PHE A 41 0.98 -3.81 2.21
N TYR A 42 1.76 -3.79 1.13
CA TYR A 42 3.20 -4.00 1.18
C TYR A 42 3.93 -3.01 0.29
N ILE A 43 5.15 -2.71 0.70
CA ILE A 43 6.10 -1.93 -0.08
C ILE A 43 7.44 -2.65 -0.20
N GLY A 44 8.06 -2.56 -1.38
CA GLY A 44 9.40 -3.10 -1.62
C GLY A 44 10.43 -1.98 -1.57
N VAL A 45 11.28 -1.95 -0.54
CA VAL A 45 12.27 -0.88 -0.27
C VAL A 45 13.70 -1.29 -0.65
N GLY A 46 13.85 -2.25 -1.56
CA GLY A 46 15.14 -2.76 -2.04
C GLY A 46 14.97 -3.93 -3.00
N GLU A 47 16.05 -4.68 -3.20
CA GLU A 47 16.13 -5.79 -4.17
C GLU A 47 16.05 -7.18 -3.54
N LYS A 48 16.22 -7.27 -2.21
CA LYS A 48 16.22 -8.56 -1.50
C LYS A 48 14.79 -8.97 -1.14
N GLN A 49 14.61 -10.26 -0.91
CA GLN A 49 13.33 -10.81 -0.45
C GLN A 49 12.83 -10.15 0.85
N ASP A 50 13.76 -9.87 1.77
CA ASP A 50 13.45 -9.26 3.06
C ASP A 50 13.16 -7.74 2.95
N ASP A 51 13.36 -7.14 1.78
CA ASP A 51 13.06 -5.72 1.53
C ASP A 51 11.58 -5.50 1.18
N LEU A 52 10.75 -6.55 1.14
CA LEU A 52 9.30 -6.45 1.07
C LEU A 52 8.72 -6.39 2.48
N ILE A 53 8.21 -5.23 2.87
CA ILE A 53 7.71 -4.95 4.21
C ILE A 53 6.25 -4.50 4.19
N GLU A 54 5.55 -4.66 5.31
CA GLU A 54 4.19 -4.13 5.47
C GLU A 54 4.18 -2.60 5.35
N PHE A 55 3.16 -2.08 4.68
CA PHE A 55 2.99 -0.64 4.54
C PHE A 55 2.39 -0.04 5.81
N SER A 56 3.07 0.96 6.38
CA SER A 56 2.54 1.79 7.45
C SER A 56 2.43 3.24 6.97
N PRO A 57 1.20 3.80 6.93
CA PRO A 57 0.99 5.21 6.59
C PRO A 57 1.74 6.16 7.53
N ASP A 58 1.79 5.85 8.83
CA ASP A 58 2.44 6.70 9.83
C ASP A 58 3.96 6.76 9.57
N TYR A 59 4.62 5.61 9.46
CA TYR A 59 6.06 5.57 9.14
C TYR A 59 6.38 6.20 7.79
N PHE A 60 5.49 6.06 6.81
CA PHE A 60 5.68 6.69 5.50
C PHE A 60 5.63 8.22 5.59
N VAL A 61 4.66 8.78 6.31
CA VAL A 61 4.55 10.23 6.53
C VAL A 61 5.75 10.74 7.33
N ASP A 62 6.12 10.06 8.41
CA ASP A 62 7.27 10.42 9.24
C ASP A 62 8.56 10.45 8.40
N SER A 63 8.81 9.40 7.61
CA SER A 63 10.00 9.34 6.74
C SER A 63 10.04 10.46 5.69
N LEU A 64 8.87 10.88 5.18
CA LEU A 64 8.78 11.96 4.20
C LEU A 64 9.09 13.33 4.84
N LEU A 65 8.69 13.53 6.09
CA LEU A 65 8.91 14.78 6.82
C LEU A 65 10.35 14.88 7.34
N ASP A 66 10.93 13.78 7.82
CA ASP A 66 12.33 13.71 8.27
C ASP A 66 13.34 14.03 7.15
N GLU A 67 13.00 13.77 5.88
CA GLU A 67 13.86 14.17 4.76
C GLU A 67 13.78 15.68 4.44
N ILE A 68 12.73 16.37 4.90
CA ILE A 68 12.45 17.78 4.58
C ILE A 68 12.99 18.73 5.67
N TYR A 69 13.09 18.27 6.92
CA TYR A 69 13.45 19.07 8.10
C TYR A 69 14.78 18.62 8.72
#